data_AF-K2HFD5-F1
#
_entry.id   AF-K2HFD5-F1
#
_cell.length_a   1.000
_cell.length_b   1.000
_cell.length_c   1.000
_cell.angle_alpha   90.00
_cell.angle_beta   90.00
_cell.angle_gamma   90.00
#
_symmetry.space_group_name_H-M   'P 1'
#
loop_
_entity.id
_entity.type
_entity.pdbx_description
1 polymer ?
#
loop_
_entity_poly.entity_id
_entity_poly.type
_entity_poly.pdbx_seq_one_letter_code
_entity_poly.pdbx_strand_id
1 'polypeptide(L)'
;MPDTLHQNRPALPPQIARRRTFAIISHPDAGKTTLTEKFLLLGGAIQMAGQVRAKGEARRTRSDFMQMEKDRGISVSASAMSFDFRDYRFNLVDTPGHSDFSEDTYRTLTAVDAAVMVIDGAKGVESQTRKLFEVCRLRDLPILTFCNKMDRESRDTFEIIDEIQENLAIDVTPASWPIGRGGTSSAATTCCTTGWS
;
A
#
# COMPACT_ATOMS: atom_id res chain seq x y z
N MET A 1 -10.62 31.26 19.16
CA MET A 1 -9.17 31.36 18.89
C MET A 1 -8.84 30.20 17.96
N PRO A 2 -8.56 30.39 16.67
CA PRO A 2 -8.10 29.30 15.82
C PRO A 2 -6.61 29.04 16.09
N ASP A 3 -6.27 27.77 16.34
CA ASP A 3 -4.91 27.28 16.56
C ASP A 3 -3.98 27.62 15.40
N THR A 4 -3.05 28.53 15.65
CA THR A 4 -1.85 28.76 14.83
C THR A 4 -0.87 27.62 15.04
N LEU A 5 -1.10 26.47 14.39
CA LEU A 5 -0.08 25.44 14.23
C LEU A 5 0.99 25.97 13.26
N HIS A 6 2.22 26.08 13.77
CA HIS A 6 3.44 26.53 13.09
C HIS A 6 3.56 25.98 11.66
N GLN A 7 3.35 26.83 10.65
CA GLN A 7 3.76 26.57 9.27
C GLN A 7 5.27 26.83 9.13
N ASN A 8 6.10 25.92 9.62
CA ASN A 8 7.56 25.97 9.42
C ASN A 8 8.00 25.23 8.13
N ARG A 9 7.07 25.01 7.19
CA ARG A 9 7.34 24.30 5.94
C ARG A 9 7.70 25.34 4.87
N PRO A 10 8.87 25.24 4.21
CA PRO A 10 9.23 26.16 3.15
C PRO A 10 8.16 26.16 2.06
N ALA A 11 7.86 27.33 1.49
CA ALA A 11 6.95 27.45 0.37
C ALA A 11 7.51 26.67 -0.82
N LEU A 12 6.98 25.48 -1.06
CA LEU A 12 7.42 24.62 -2.15
C LEU A 12 6.87 25.16 -3.48
N PRO A 13 7.65 25.09 -4.58
CA PRO A 13 7.14 25.34 -5.91
C PRO A 13 5.84 24.54 -6.15
N PRO A 14 4.85 25.09 -6.86
CA PRO A 14 3.55 24.43 -7.07
C PRO A 14 3.67 23.00 -7.63
N GLN A 15 4.67 22.77 -8.48
CA GLN A 15 4.93 21.46 -9.08
C GLN A 15 5.45 20.43 -8.07
N ILE A 16 6.11 20.86 -7.00
CA ILE A 16 6.57 20.00 -5.90
C ILE A 16 5.42 19.78 -4.91
N ALA A 17 4.70 20.84 -4.55
CA ALA A 17 3.59 20.77 -3.60
C ALA A 17 2.45 19.82 -4.05
N ARG A 18 2.27 19.61 -5.36
CA ARG A 18 1.27 18.69 -5.92
C ARG A 18 1.71 17.22 -6.00
N ARG A 19 2.97 16.88 -5.76
CA ARG A 19 3.47 15.50 -5.90
C ARG A 19 3.21 14.68 -4.63
N ARG A 20 2.78 13.44 -4.81
CA ARG A 20 2.58 12.47 -3.72
C ARG A 20 3.25 11.16 -4.11
N THR A 21 4.39 10.85 -3.50
CA THR A 21 5.14 9.62 -3.80
C THR A 21 4.91 8.62 -2.70
N PHE A 22 4.39 7.44 -3.02
CA PHE A 22 4.06 6.41 -2.03
C PHE A 22 4.38 5.01 -2.53
N ALA A 23 4.62 4.09 -1.60
CA ALA A 23 4.74 2.66 -1.87
C ALA A 23 3.51 1.91 -1.37
N ILE A 24 3.21 0.74 -1.94
CA ILE A 24 2.21 -0.19 -1.38
C ILE A 24 2.95 -1.39 -0.81
N ILE A 25 2.85 -1.58 0.51
CA ILE A 25 3.44 -2.70 1.24
C ILE A 25 2.36 -3.71 1.61
N SER A 26 2.61 -5.00 1.42
CA SER A 26 1.67 -6.05 1.79
C SER A 26 2.34 -7.42 1.82
N HIS A 27 1.69 -8.38 2.49
CA HIS A 27 1.96 -9.80 2.26
C HIS A 27 1.54 -10.21 0.82
N PRO A 28 2.17 -11.24 0.24
CA PRO A 28 1.70 -11.91 -0.97
C PRO A 28 0.20 -12.22 -0.88
N ASP A 29 -0.49 -12.04 -2.01
CA ASP A 29 -1.93 -12.29 -2.14
C ASP A 29 -2.87 -11.42 -1.29
N ALA A 30 -2.37 -10.48 -0.48
CA ALA A 30 -3.21 -9.52 0.26
C ALA A 30 -4.01 -8.58 -0.67
N GLY A 31 -3.56 -8.43 -1.93
CA GLY A 31 -4.28 -7.71 -2.99
C GLY A 31 -3.62 -6.44 -3.49
N LYS A 32 -2.30 -6.26 -3.26
CA LYS A 32 -1.50 -5.12 -3.78
C LYS A 32 -1.76 -4.84 -5.26
N THR A 33 -1.64 -5.84 -6.13
CA THR A 33 -1.83 -5.67 -7.58
C THR A 33 -3.24 -5.20 -7.94
N THR A 34 -4.26 -5.73 -7.28
CA THR A 34 -5.66 -5.30 -7.47
C THR A 34 -5.86 -3.85 -7.02
N LEU A 35 -5.22 -3.44 -5.92
CA LEU A 35 -5.29 -2.06 -5.45
C LEU A 35 -4.55 -1.11 -6.40
N THR A 36 -3.38 -1.48 -6.88
CA THR A 36 -2.61 -0.74 -7.89
C THR A 36 -3.42 -0.52 -9.16
N GLU A 37 -4.07 -1.56 -9.68
CA GLU A 37 -4.94 -1.46 -10.84
C GLU A 37 -6.06 -0.44 -10.62
N LYS A 38 -6.75 -0.51 -9.47
CA LYS A 38 -7.81 0.45 -9.11
C LYS A 38 -7.30 1.89 -9.04
N PHE A 39 -6.12 2.13 -8.47
CA PHE A 39 -5.53 3.46 -8.45
C PHE A 39 -5.25 3.99 -9.86
N LEU A 40 -4.69 3.15 -10.74
CA LEU A 40 -4.41 3.54 -12.12
C LEU A 40 -5.71 3.82 -12.89
N LEU A 41 -6.76 3.02 -12.70
CA LEU A 41 -8.08 3.26 -13.30
C LEU A 41 -8.69 4.59 -12.84
N LEU A 42 -8.62 4.88 -11.53
CA LEU A 42 -9.10 6.15 -10.97
C LEU A 42 -8.33 7.36 -11.51
N GLY A 43 -7.03 7.18 -11.79
CA GLY A 43 -6.18 8.18 -12.43
C GLY A 43 -6.32 8.27 -13.95
N GLY A 44 -7.27 7.58 -14.56
CA GLY A 44 -7.46 7.55 -16.02
C GLY A 44 -6.38 6.81 -16.79
N ALA A 45 -5.46 6.12 -16.11
CA ALA A 45 -4.35 5.38 -16.70
C ALA A 45 -4.76 3.97 -17.15
N ILE A 46 -5.75 3.87 -18.03
CA ILE A 46 -6.41 2.61 -18.45
C ILE A 46 -5.40 1.61 -19.04
N GLN A 47 -4.48 2.06 -19.89
CA GLN A 47 -3.48 1.18 -20.51
C GLN A 47 -2.52 0.57 -19.47
N MET A 48 -2.04 1.39 -18.52
CA MET A 48 -1.17 0.91 -17.44
C MET A 48 -1.92 -0.04 -16.50
N ALA A 49 -3.18 0.24 -16.19
CA ALA A 49 -4.03 -0.65 -15.39
C ALA A 49 -4.18 -2.03 -16.04
N GLY A 50 -4.43 -2.08 -17.36
CA GLY A 50 -4.50 -3.33 -18.11
C GLY A 50 -3.21 -4.15 -18.07
N GLN A 51 -2.05 -3.48 -18.17
CA GLN A 51 -0.73 -4.13 -18.05
C GLN A 51 -0.49 -4.71 -16.65
N VAL A 52 -0.85 -3.97 -15.59
CA VAL A 52 -0.73 -4.43 -14.21
C VAL A 52 -1.62 -5.64 -13.95
N ARG A 53 -2.85 -5.63 -14.47
CA ARG A 53 -3.76 -6.78 -14.36
C ARG A 53 -3.19 -8.02 -15.06
N ALA A 54 -2.74 -7.86 -16.30
CA ALA A 54 -2.14 -8.96 -17.07
C ALA A 54 -0.90 -9.55 -16.37
N LYS A 55 -0.03 -8.69 -15.80
CA LYS A 55 1.13 -9.11 -15.01
C LYS A 55 0.70 -9.85 -13.73
N GLY A 56 -0.35 -9.37 -13.07
CA GLY A 56 -0.92 -10.01 -11.89
C GLY A 56 -1.51 -11.39 -12.16
N GLU A 57 -2.25 -11.54 -13.26
CA GLU A 57 -2.80 -12.82 -13.72
C GLU A 57 -1.68 -13.79 -14.09
N ALA A 58 -0.70 -13.36 -14.88
CA ALA A 58 0.47 -14.17 -15.24
C ALA A 58 1.26 -14.66 -14.01
N ARG A 59 1.41 -13.80 -12.98
CA ARG A 59 2.08 -14.15 -11.72
C ARG A 59 1.32 -15.16 -10.88
N ARG A 60 -0.03 -15.16 -10.93
CA ARG A 60 -0.87 -16.18 -10.25
C ARG A 60 -0.84 -17.53 -10.95
N THR A 61 -0.57 -17.56 -12.26
CA THR A 61 -0.67 -18.81 -13.04
C THR A 61 0.57 -19.67 -12.97
N ARG A 62 1.77 -19.17 -12.63
CA ARG A 62 2.98 -20.03 -12.45
C ARG A 62 4.07 -19.36 -11.61
N SER A 63 4.54 -20.10 -10.59
CA SER A 63 5.79 -19.87 -9.85
C SER A 63 7.03 -19.82 -10.78
N ASP A 64 6.94 -20.37 -11.99
CA ASP A 64 8.02 -20.45 -12.98
C ASP A 64 8.31 -19.13 -13.73
N PHE A 65 7.43 -18.13 -13.64
CA PHE A 65 7.61 -16.87 -14.38
C PHE A 65 8.76 -16.02 -13.82
N MET A 66 9.04 -16.14 -12.52
CA MET A 66 10.16 -15.43 -11.87
C MET A 66 11.53 -15.96 -12.29
N GLN A 67 11.65 -17.25 -12.58
CA GLN A 67 12.87 -17.83 -13.17
C GLN A 67 13.08 -17.28 -14.59
N MET A 68 11.98 -17.19 -15.36
CA MET A 68 11.98 -16.72 -16.74
C MET A 68 12.25 -15.21 -16.88
N GLU A 69 11.82 -14.37 -15.93
CA GLU A 69 12.18 -12.93 -15.86
C GLU A 69 13.68 -12.73 -15.54
N LYS A 70 14.25 -13.53 -14.61
CA LYS A 70 15.70 -13.56 -14.34
C LYS A 70 16.49 -14.01 -15.57
N ASP A 71 16.05 -15.06 -16.26
CA ASP A 71 16.75 -15.62 -17.43
C ASP A 71 16.69 -14.72 -18.69
N ARG A 72 15.72 -13.81 -18.78
CA ARG A 72 15.58 -12.85 -19.89
C ARG A 72 16.24 -11.49 -19.64
N GLY A 73 16.86 -11.28 -18.48
CA GLY A 73 17.48 -9.99 -18.13
C GLY A 73 16.48 -8.83 -18.03
N ILE A 74 15.18 -9.12 -17.97
CA ILE A 74 14.14 -8.12 -17.74
C ILE A 74 14.10 -7.92 -16.23
N SER A 75 14.96 -7.01 -15.78
CA SER A 75 15.18 -6.69 -14.39
C SER A 75 13.84 -6.55 -13.64
N VAL A 76 13.67 -7.32 -12.56
CA VAL A 76 12.58 -7.19 -11.56
C VAL A 76 12.85 -5.94 -10.70
N SER A 77 13.18 -4.83 -11.36
CA SER A 77 13.50 -3.56 -10.73
C SER A 77 12.20 -2.83 -10.46
N ALA A 78 12.06 -2.29 -9.26
CA ALA A 78 10.91 -1.52 -8.81
C ALA A 78 10.38 -0.59 -9.91
N SER A 79 9.18 -0.86 -10.41
CA SER A 79 8.54 -0.04 -11.42
C SER A 79 7.82 1.11 -10.72
N ALA A 80 8.29 2.34 -10.94
CA ALA A 80 7.56 3.53 -10.54
C ALA A 80 6.52 3.88 -11.60
N MET A 81 5.28 4.04 -11.18
CA MET A 81 4.15 4.42 -12.03
C MET A 81 3.62 5.77 -11.59
N SER A 82 3.40 6.68 -12.53
CA SER A 82 2.81 7.99 -12.24
C SER A 82 1.42 8.10 -12.84
N PHE A 83 0.49 8.66 -12.07
CA PHE A 83 -0.86 8.98 -12.54
C PHE A 83 -1.32 10.30 -11.91
N ASP A 84 -2.20 11.02 -12.60
CA ASP A 84 -2.79 12.24 -12.09
C ASP A 84 -4.17 11.92 -11.52
N PHE A 85 -4.49 12.46 -10.34
CA PHE A 85 -5.81 12.33 -9.72
C PHE A 85 -6.18 13.65 -9.06
N ARG A 86 -7.25 14.28 -9.57
CA ARG A 86 -7.61 15.67 -9.24
C ARG A 86 -6.41 16.61 -9.50
N ASP A 87 -6.09 17.50 -8.57
CA ASP A 87 -4.99 18.47 -8.70
C ASP A 87 -3.60 17.89 -8.32
N TYR A 88 -3.55 16.60 -7.96
CA TYR A 88 -2.33 15.94 -7.47
C TYR A 88 -1.75 14.96 -8.49
N ARG A 89 -0.41 14.90 -8.51
CA ARG A 89 0.34 13.88 -9.25
C ARG A 89 0.85 12.82 -8.30
N PHE A 90 0.33 11.62 -8.44
CA PHE A 90 0.72 10.47 -7.64
C PHE A 90 1.84 9.71 -8.33
N ASN A 91 2.83 9.29 -7.55
CA ASN A 91 3.89 8.39 -7.96
C ASN A 91 3.81 7.16 -7.07
N LEU A 92 3.34 6.07 -7.64
CA LEU A 92 3.30 4.77 -6.98
C LEU A 92 4.59 4.03 -7.27
N VAL A 93 5.31 3.67 -6.22
CA VAL A 93 6.50 2.84 -6.31
C VAL A 93 6.13 1.41 -5.95
N ASP A 94 6.21 0.50 -6.92
CA ASP A 94 5.85 -0.89 -6.69
C ASP A 94 6.98 -1.65 -5.99
N THR A 95 6.77 -2.04 -4.72
CA THR A 95 7.71 -2.92 -4.01
C THR A 95 7.44 -4.36 -4.42
N PRO A 96 8.45 -5.14 -4.88
CA PRO A 96 8.24 -6.54 -5.24
C PRO A 96 7.69 -7.32 -4.04
N GLY A 97 6.52 -7.95 -4.22
CA GLY A 97 5.86 -8.74 -3.19
C GLY A 97 5.91 -10.22 -3.54
N HIS A 98 7.02 -10.88 -3.19
CA HIS A 98 7.20 -12.34 -3.03
C HIS A 98 8.70 -12.57 -2.82
N SER A 99 9.13 -13.26 -1.75
CA SER A 99 10.45 -13.88 -1.46
C SER A 99 11.79 -13.20 -1.80
N ASP A 100 11.88 -12.35 -2.82
CA ASP A 100 12.97 -11.44 -3.17
C ASP A 100 12.99 -10.21 -2.25
N PHE A 101 12.97 -10.45 -0.94
CA PHE A 101 13.16 -9.43 0.08
C PHE A 101 14.63 -9.02 0.11
N SER A 102 15.06 -8.33 -0.94
CA SER A 102 16.42 -7.83 -1.14
C SER A 102 16.59 -6.42 -0.59
N GLU A 103 17.84 -5.98 -0.46
CA GLU A 103 18.22 -4.58 -0.18
C GLU A 103 17.50 -3.58 -1.10
N ASP A 104 17.12 -3.98 -2.31
CA ASP A 104 16.44 -3.13 -3.29
C ASP A 104 15.04 -2.70 -2.83
N THR A 105 14.31 -3.56 -2.10
CA THR A 105 13.01 -3.19 -1.53
C THR A 105 13.19 -2.13 -0.45
N TYR A 106 14.25 -2.23 0.35
CA TYR A 106 14.57 -1.22 1.38
C TYR A 106 14.97 0.11 0.75
N ARG A 107 15.79 0.09 -0.32
CA ARG A 107 16.16 1.29 -1.08
C ARG A 107 14.94 1.96 -1.70
N THR A 108 14.00 1.16 -2.22
CA THR A 108 12.75 1.65 -2.80
C THR A 108 11.92 2.43 -1.78
N LEU A 109 11.84 1.93 -0.55
CA LEU A 109 11.13 2.62 0.54
C LEU A 109 11.83 3.92 1.00
N THR A 110 13.11 4.13 0.70
CA THR A 110 13.77 5.41 0.98
C THR A 110 13.38 6.53 0.01
N ALA A 111 12.78 6.18 -1.12
CA ALA A 111 12.41 7.13 -2.17
C ALA A 111 10.95 7.61 -2.09
N VAL A 112 10.20 7.19 -1.07
CA VAL A 112 8.78 7.51 -0.91
C VAL A 112 8.51 8.41 0.29
N ASP A 113 7.46 9.21 0.20
CA ASP A 113 7.04 10.12 1.28
C ASP A 113 6.05 9.46 2.25
N ALA A 114 5.42 8.35 1.84
CA ALA A 114 4.44 7.60 2.62
C ALA A 114 4.33 6.15 2.13
N ALA A 115 3.74 5.28 2.95
CA ALA A 115 3.42 3.90 2.56
C ALA A 115 1.93 3.60 2.77
N VAL A 116 1.36 2.82 1.87
CA VAL A 116 0.02 2.23 2.01
C VAL A 116 0.20 0.76 2.34
N MET A 117 -0.17 0.37 3.55
CA MET A 117 -0.14 -1.00 4.01
C MET A 117 -1.46 -1.70 3.70
N VAL A 118 -1.40 -2.80 2.94
CA VAL A 118 -2.58 -3.60 2.60
C VAL A 118 -2.59 -4.88 3.41
N ILE A 119 -3.69 -5.10 4.13
CA ILE A 119 -3.92 -6.25 5.00
C ILE A 119 -5.11 -7.05 4.46
N ASP A 120 -5.04 -8.38 4.51
CA ASP A 120 -6.18 -9.25 4.20
C ASP A 120 -7.06 -9.38 5.45
N GLY A 121 -8.33 -8.97 5.36
CA GLY A 121 -9.26 -9.01 6.49
C GLY A 121 -9.58 -10.42 7.02
N ALA A 122 -9.32 -11.48 6.26
CA ALA A 122 -9.44 -12.85 6.76
C ALA A 122 -8.18 -13.32 7.52
N LYS A 123 -7.00 -12.78 7.16
CA LYS A 123 -5.72 -13.26 7.68
C LYS A 123 -5.08 -12.38 8.76
N GLY A 124 -5.36 -11.08 8.73
CA GLY A 124 -4.70 -10.12 9.63
C GLY A 124 -3.24 -9.83 9.25
N VAL A 125 -2.40 -9.58 10.25
CA VAL A 125 -1.02 -9.12 10.09
C VAL A 125 -0.09 -10.30 9.88
N GLU A 126 0.28 -10.55 8.63
CA GLU A 126 1.23 -11.61 8.27
C GLU A 126 2.70 -11.20 8.49
N SER A 127 3.59 -12.20 8.60
CA SER A 127 5.02 -12.00 8.92
C SER A 127 5.76 -11.06 7.98
N GLN A 128 5.43 -11.07 6.69
CA GLN A 128 6.02 -10.17 5.70
C GLN A 128 5.56 -8.73 5.86
N THR A 129 4.28 -8.52 6.21
CA THR A 129 3.73 -7.20 6.50
C THR A 129 4.46 -6.58 7.69
N ARG A 130 4.71 -7.35 8.75
CA ARG A 130 5.49 -6.90 9.91
C ARG A 130 6.90 -6.45 9.53
N LYS A 131 7.63 -7.23 8.71
CA LYS A 131 8.98 -6.87 8.25
C LYS A 131 8.99 -5.58 7.43
N LEU A 132 8.03 -5.39 6.52
CA LEU A 132 7.92 -4.15 5.72
C LEU A 132 7.55 -2.96 6.60
N PHE A 133 6.68 -3.18 7.58
CA PHE A 133 6.30 -2.17 8.54
C PHE A 133 7.51 -1.71 9.39
N GLU A 134 8.34 -2.62 9.89
CA GLU A 134 9.54 -2.27 10.66
C GLU A 134 10.48 -1.36 9.86
N VAL A 135 10.64 -1.61 8.56
CA VAL A 135 11.46 -0.74 7.69
C VAL A 135 10.85 0.64 7.53
N CYS A 136 9.53 0.73 7.39
CA CYS A 136 8.83 2.00 7.31
C CYS A 136 8.95 2.77 8.64
N ARG A 137 8.87 2.06 9.77
CA ARG A 137 9.07 2.60 11.12
C ARG A 137 10.48 3.12 11.33
N LEU A 138 11.51 2.42 10.86
CA LEU A 138 12.91 2.89 10.91
C LEU A 138 13.15 4.18 10.10
N ARG A 139 12.21 4.58 9.25
CA ARG A 139 12.29 5.75 8.37
C ARG A 139 11.29 6.85 8.74
N ASP A 140 10.55 6.68 9.84
CA ASP A 140 9.46 7.58 10.24
C ASP A 140 8.43 7.82 9.12
N LEU A 141 8.24 6.83 8.23
CA LEU A 141 7.31 6.96 7.12
C LEU A 141 5.86 6.95 7.63
N PRO A 142 5.01 7.91 7.24
CA PRO A 142 3.58 7.83 7.47
C PRO A 142 2.99 6.60 6.77
N ILE A 143 2.18 5.84 7.50
CA ILE A 143 1.54 4.62 6.98
C ILE A 143 0.03 4.82 6.93
N LEU A 144 -0.59 4.44 5.82
CA LEU A 144 -2.04 4.34 5.68
C LEU A 144 -2.42 2.88 5.57
N THR A 145 -3.34 2.39 6.41
CA THR A 145 -3.68 0.97 6.45
C THR A 145 -5.01 0.71 5.76
N PHE A 146 -4.99 -0.18 4.78
CA PHE A 146 -6.17 -0.60 4.02
C PHE A 146 -6.46 -2.08 4.28
N CYS A 147 -7.57 -2.36 4.95
CA CYS A 147 -8.05 -3.72 5.15
C CYS A 147 -8.88 -4.14 3.93
N ASN A 148 -8.35 -5.10 3.17
CA ASN A 148 -8.90 -5.61 1.93
C ASN A 148 -9.65 -6.93 2.15
N LYS A 149 -10.45 -7.35 1.16
CA LYS A 149 -11.23 -8.60 1.15
C LYS A 149 -12.29 -8.70 2.26
N MET A 150 -12.82 -7.56 2.71
CA MET A 150 -13.91 -7.48 3.70
C MET A 150 -15.25 -8.01 3.18
N ASP A 151 -15.35 -8.30 1.87
CA ASP A 151 -16.49 -8.95 1.19
C ASP A 151 -16.58 -10.46 1.47
N ARG A 152 -15.52 -11.06 1.99
CA ARG A 152 -15.43 -12.50 2.31
C ARG A 152 -15.71 -12.75 3.79
N GLU A 153 -15.62 -14.01 4.23
CA GLU A 153 -15.53 -14.33 5.66
C GLU A 153 -14.28 -13.70 6.26
N SER A 154 -14.40 -12.42 6.63
CA SER A 154 -13.36 -11.64 7.31
C SER A 154 -13.48 -11.84 8.81
N ARG A 155 -12.37 -11.63 9.51
CA ARG A 155 -12.36 -11.54 10.97
C ARG A 155 -13.13 -10.32 11.44
N ASP A 156 -13.43 -10.28 12.73
CA ASP A 156 -14.03 -9.11 13.33
C ASP A 156 -13.10 -7.89 13.19
N THR A 157 -13.68 -6.72 12.89
CA THR A 157 -12.91 -5.51 12.65
C THR A 157 -12.17 -5.02 13.90
N PHE A 158 -12.75 -5.21 15.10
CA PHE A 158 -12.06 -4.90 16.35
C PHE A 158 -10.86 -5.83 16.53
N GLU A 159 -11.00 -7.13 16.29
CA GLU A 159 -9.86 -8.06 16.37
C GLU A 159 -8.72 -7.68 15.42
N ILE A 160 -9.05 -7.23 14.19
CA ILE A 160 -8.04 -6.78 13.23
C ILE A 160 -7.35 -5.50 13.73
N ILE A 161 -8.10 -4.57 14.29
CA ILE A 161 -7.54 -3.33 14.85
C ILE A 161 -6.61 -3.66 16.02
N ASP A 162 -7.08 -4.46 16.98
CA ASP A 162 -6.29 -4.90 18.14
C ASP A 162 -5.01 -5.61 17.68
N GLU A 163 -5.13 -6.52 16.70
CA GLU A 163 -3.97 -7.21 16.13
C GLU A 163 -2.98 -6.25 15.48
N ILE A 164 -3.44 -5.22 14.76
CA ILE A 164 -2.57 -4.20 14.17
C ILE A 164 -1.86 -3.41 15.28
N GLN A 165 -2.59 -2.99 16.30
CA GLN A 165 -2.03 -2.23 17.42
C GLN A 165 -0.98 -3.04 18.19
N GLU A 166 -1.28 -4.30 18.52
CA GLU A 166 -0.38 -5.19 19.25
C GLU A 166 0.85 -5.58 18.42
N ASN A 167 0.65 -5.99 17.16
CA ASN A 167 1.74 -6.53 16.35
C ASN A 167 2.67 -5.44 15.80
N LEU A 168 2.13 -4.25 15.52
CA LEU A 168 2.91 -3.16 14.92
C LEU A 168 3.29 -2.10 15.96
N ALA A 169 2.72 -2.15 17.17
CA ALA A 169 2.93 -1.18 18.24
C ALA A 169 2.69 0.26 17.76
N ILE A 170 1.52 0.49 17.19
CA ILE A 170 1.05 1.78 16.67
C ILE A 170 -0.40 2.04 17.08
N ASP A 171 -0.77 3.32 17.20
CA ASP A 171 -2.15 3.71 17.38
C ASP A 171 -2.89 3.70 16.05
N VAL A 172 -4.03 3.03 16.04
CA VAL A 172 -4.87 2.87 14.85
C VAL A 172 -6.07 3.81 14.98
N THR A 173 -6.24 4.73 14.04
CA THR A 173 -7.43 5.60 13.98
C THR A 173 -8.30 5.19 12.78
N PRO A 174 -9.47 4.56 13.02
CA PRO A 174 -10.39 4.20 11.94
C PRO A 174 -10.89 5.44 11.20
N ALA A 175 -10.64 5.50 9.89
CA ALA A 175 -11.17 6.56 9.02
C ALA A 175 -12.49 6.13 8.34
N SER A 176 -12.69 4.82 8.18
CA SER A 176 -13.93 4.22 7.67
C SER A 176 -14.16 2.88 8.35
N TRP A 177 -15.44 2.56 8.57
CA TRP A 177 -15.87 1.34 9.24
C TRP A 177 -16.70 0.48 8.28
N PRO A 178 -16.51 -0.86 8.25
CA PRO A 178 -17.28 -1.72 7.39
C PRO A 178 -18.69 -1.88 7.97
N ILE A 179 -19.71 -1.72 7.14
CA ILE A 179 -21.11 -1.97 7.53
C ILE A 179 -21.46 -3.37 7.04
N GLY A 180 -21.72 -4.30 7.98
CA GLY A 180 -22.01 -5.72 7.71
C GLY A 180 -20.78 -6.65 7.79
N ARG A 181 -21.01 -7.97 7.78
CA ARG A 181 -19.97 -9.03 7.73
C ARG A 181 -20.25 -9.96 6.54
N GLY A 182 -19.22 -10.44 5.84
CA GLY A 182 -19.37 -11.39 4.72
C GLY A 182 -20.06 -10.78 3.50
N GLY A 183 -20.80 -11.60 2.74
CA GLY A 183 -21.44 -11.23 1.46
C GLY A 183 -22.51 -10.13 1.50
N THR A 184 -22.65 -9.41 2.62
CA THR A 184 -23.53 -8.23 2.79
C THR A 184 -22.75 -6.94 3.06
N SER A 185 -21.41 -6.97 3.12
CA SER A 185 -20.61 -5.79 3.41
C SER A 185 -20.40 -4.93 2.16
N SER A 186 -20.63 -3.61 2.28
CA SER A 186 -20.50 -2.65 1.17
C SER A 186 -19.31 -1.69 1.31
N ALA A 187 -18.39 -1.92 2.26
CA ALA A 187 -17.30 -0.98 2.52
C ALA A 187 -16.01 -1.66 3.00
N ALA A 188 -14.88 -1.14 2.51
CA ALA A 188 -13.55 -1.46 3.01
C ALA A 188 -13.25 -0.62 4.27
N THR A 189 -12.51 -1.21 5.21
CA THR A 189 -12.01 -0.47 6.38
C THR A 189 -10.69 0.18 6.01
N THR A 190 -10.69 1.51 5.93
CA THR A 190 -9.48 2.31 5.88
C THR A 190 -9.20 2.82 7.28
N CYS A 191 -8.07 2.42 7.86
CA CYS A 191 -7.54 3.03 9.06
C CYS A 191 -6.45 4.02 8.67
N CYS A 192 -6.61 5.25 9.13
CA CYS A 192 -5.54 6.22 9.11
C CYS A 192 -4.71 6.00 10.38
N THR A 193 -3.49 5.50 10.22
CA THR A 193 -2.49 5.55 11.28
C THR A 193 -1.88 6.96 11.25
N THR A 194 -2.50 7.89 11.98
CA THR A 194 -1.98 9.25 12.12
C THR A 194 -1.04 9.35 13.30
N GLY A 195 0.19 9.79 13.02
CA GLY A 195 0.99 10.59 13.94
C GLY A 195 1.60 9.83 15.10
N TRP A 196 2.89 9.57 14.98
CA TRP A 196 3.77 9.26 16.09
C TRP A 196 3.62 10.33 17.20
N SER A 197 3.33 9.89 18.42
CA SER A 197 3.50 10.68 19.65
C SER A 197 4.97 10.73 20.06
#